data_AF-A0A0P1G5Q3-F1
#
_entry.id   AF-A0A0P1G5Q3-F1
#
_cell.length_a   1.000
_cell.length_b   1.000
_cell.length_c   1.000
_cell.angle_alpha   90.00
_cell.angle_beta   90.00
_cell.angle_gamma   90.00
#
_symmetry.space_group_name_H-M   'P 1'
#
loop_
_entity.id
_entity.type
_entity.pdbx_description
1 polymer ?
#
loop_
_entity_poly.entity_id
_entity_poly.type
_entity_poly.pdbx_seq_one_letter_code
_entity_poly.pdbx_strand_id
1 'polypeptide(L)' 'MLNNIGLPGLLLIAVVVLVLFGRGKISGLMGEVGKGITAFKKGVDEGAKELEDEKAAEAKDVTPAEEKDKV' A
#
# COMPACT_ATOMS: atom_id res chain seq x y z
N MET A 1 18.08 23.36 -25.18
CA MET A 1 18.80 23.81 -23.96
C MET A 1 18.05 23.54 -22.66
N LEU A 2 16.78 23.06 -22.68
CA LEU A 2 15.99 22.72 -21.48
C LEU A 2 16.09 21.25 -21.01
N ASN A 3 16.70 20.37 -21.82
CA ASN A 3 16.80 18.93 -21.51
C ASN A 3 17.69 18.60 -20.30
N ASN A 4 18.45 19.58 -19.80
CA ASN A 4 19.26 19.45 -18.58
C ASN A 4 18.52 19.87 -17.31
N ILE A 5 17.24 20.28 -17.36
CA ILE A 5 16.49 20.75 -16.18
C ILE A 5 15.68 19.63 -15.52
N GLY A 6 15.35 18.54 -16.24
CA GLY A 6 14.54 17.45 -15.69
C GLY A 6 15.20 16.77 -14.49
N LEU A 7 16.13 15.85 -14.75
CA LEU A 7 16.81 15.10 -13.70
C LEU A 7 17.86 15.95 -12.94
N PRO A 8 18.71 16.76 -13.61
CA PRO A 8 19.72 17.57 -12.91
C PRO A 8 19.11 18.74 -12.12
N GLY A 9 18.01 19.34 -12.59
CA GLY A 9 17.32 20.42 -11.87
C GLY A 9 16.63 19.92 -10.61
N LEU A 10 16.00 18.75 -10.66
CA LEU A 10 15.40 18.11 -9.49
C LEU A 10 16.45 17.79 -8.40
N LEU A 11 17.64 17.34 -8.81
CA LEU A 11 18.76 17.12 -7.88
C LEU A 11 19.21 18.41 -7.19
N LEU A 12 19.29 19.52 -7.93
CA LEU A 12 19.66 20.82 -7.35
C LEU A 12 18.61 21.29 -6.33
N ILE A 13 17.32 21.14 -6.65
CA ILE A 13 16.23 21.44 -5.72
C ILE A 13 16.32 20.56 -4.47
N ALA A 14 16.56 19.25 -4.63
CA ALA A 14 16.71 18.32 -3.51
C ALA A 14 17.86 18.73 -2.56
N VAL A 15 19.00 19.16 -3.12
CA VAL A 15 20.14 19.67 -2.33
C VAL A 15 19.77 20.94 -1.58
N VAL A 16 19.11 21.91 -2.23
CA VAL A 16 18.67 23.16 -1.58
C VAL A 16 17.72 22.87 -0.42
N VAL A 17 16.73 21.98 -0.63
CA VAL A 17 15.80 21.56 0.42
C VAL A 17 16.55 20.86 1.57
N LEU A 18 17.51 19.98 1.25
CA LEU A 18 18.32 19.29 2.25
C LEU A 18 19.16 20.28 3.09
N VAL A 19 19.67 21.36 2.51
CA VAL A 19 20.42 22.39 3.24
C VAL A 19 19.51 23.21 4.14
N LEU A 20 18.33 23.62 3.66
CA LEU A 20 17.38 24.43 4.44
C LEU A 20 16.75 23.66 5.61
N PHE A 21 16.39 22.39 5.38
CA PHE A 21 15.71 21.56 6.37
C PHE A 21 16.69 20.69 7.16
N GLY A 22 17.89 20.43 6.65
CA GLY A 22 18.88 19.56 7.28
C GLY A 22 18.51 18.08 7.24
N ARG A 23 19.53 17.20 7.20
CA ARG A 23 19.36 15.73 7.18
C ARG A 23 18.53 15.17 8.35
N GLY A 24 18.63 15.78 9.53
CA GLY A 24 17.96 15.29 10.74
C GLY A 24 16.45 15.46 10.73
N LYS A 25 15.95 16.64 10.32
CA LYS A 25 14.50 16.93 10.31
C LYS A 25 13.77 16.12 9.25
N ILE A 26 14.37 15.95 8.07
CA ILE A 26 13.79 15.17 6.96
C ILE A 26 13.71 13.68 7.33
N SER A 27 14.75 13.12 7.94
CA SER A 27 14.78 11.69 8.32
C SER A 27 13.72 11.34 9.36
N GLY A 28 13.46 12.22 10.34
CA GLY A 28 12.41 12.01 11.33
C GLY A 28 11.02 11.99 10.69
N LEU A 29 10.72 13.03 9.90
CA LEU A 29 9.45 13.15 9.16
C LEU A 29 9.20 11.96 8.21
N MET A 30 10.22 11.56 7.44
CA MET A 30 10.11 10.42 6.52
C MET A 30 9.88 9.10 7.26
N GLY A 31 10.43 8.93 8.47
CA GLY A 31 10.18 7.76 9.28
C GLY A 31 8.74 7.67 9.79
N GLU A 32 8.16 8.78 10.24
CA GLU A 32 6.77 8.85 10.71
C GLU A 32 5.77 8.68 9.55
N VAL A 33 6.01 9.37 8.43
CA VAL A 33 5.21 9.23 7.21
C VAL A 33 5.32 7.81 6.65
N GLY A 34 6.52 7.23 6.64
CA GLY A 34 6.75 5.86 6.17
C GLY A 34 5.93 4.84 6.96
N LYS A 35 5.93 4.94 8.30
CA LYS A 35 5.10 4.09 9.16
C LYS A 35 3.60 4.25 8.87
N GLY A 36 3.13 5.48 8.63
CA GLY A 36 1.75 5.75 8.25
C GLY A 36 1.35 5.10 6.92
N ILE A 37 2.21 5.23 5.90
CA ILE A 37 1.99 4.60 4.59
C ILE A 37 2.01 3.07 4.71
N THR A 38 2.92 2.49 5.49
CA THR A 38 2.98 1.03 5.71
C THR A 38 1.72 0.52 6.42
N ALA A 39 1.26 1.21 7.47
CA ALA A 39 0.03 0.85 8.17
C ALA A 39 -1.20 0.97 7.26
N PHE A 40 -1.28 2.05 6.47
CA PHE A 40 -2.33 2.23 5.48
C PHE A 40 -2.34 1.10 4.45
N LYS A 41 -1.19 0.76 3.88
CA LYS A 41 -1.08 -0.31 2.90
C LYS A 41 -1.48 -1.66 3.50
N LYS A 42 -1.00 -1.96 4.71
CA LYS A 42 -1.38 -3.17 5.44
C LYS A 42 -2.89 -3.24 5.68
N GLY A 43 -3.52 -2.16 6.13
CA GLY A 43 -4.97 -2.11 6.34
C GLY A 43 -5.78 -2.28 5.05
N VAL A 44 -5.30 -1.74 3.92
CA VAL A 44 -5.94 -1.95 2.60
C VAL A 44 -5.80 -3.41 2.14
N ASP A 45 -4.61 -4.01 2.30
CA ASP A 45 -4.36 -5.39 1.92
C ASP A 45 -5.13 -6.38 2.81
N GLU A 46 -5.29 -6.09 4.11
CA GLU A 46 -6.10 -6.87 5.06
C GLU A 46 -7.60 -6.76 4.75
N GLY A 47 -8.11 -5.56 4.51
CA GLY A 47 -9.51 -5.36 4.13
C GLY A 47 -9.84 -6.01 2.78
N ALA A 48 -8.92 -5.99 1.81
CA ALA A 48 -9.09 -6.71 0.54
C ALA A 48 -9.19 -8.23 0.75
N LYS A 49 -8.39 -8.79 1.67
CA LYS A 49 -8.41 -10.21 2.01
C LYS A 49 -9.65 -10.62 2.79
N GLU A 50 -10.09 -9.83 3.76
CA GLU A 50 -11.35 -10.09 4.49
C GLU A 50 -12.53 -10.14 3.52
N LEU A 51 -12.58 -9.24 2.53
CA LEU A 51 -13.62 -9.25 1.49
C LEU A 51 -13.54 -10.50 0.58
N GLU A 52 -12.35 -11.04 0.31
CA GLU A 52 -12.19 -12.28 -0.44
C GLU A 52 -12.55 -13.52 0.40
N ASP A 53 -12.16 -13.55 1.68
CA ASP A 53 -12.43 -14.63 2.61
C ASP A 53 -13.92 -14.70 3.02
N GLU A 54 -14.60 -13.57 3.23
CA GLU A 54 -16.06 -13.51 3.43
C GLU A 54 -16.80 -14.03 2.20
N LYS A 55 -16.34 -13.68 1.00
CA LYS A 55 -16.94 -14.16 -0.25
C LYS A 55 -16.67 -15.65 -0.51
N ALA A 56 -15.54 -16.16 -0.05
CA ALA A 56 -15.21 -17.59 -0.07
C ALA A 56 -15.95 -18.40 1.00
N ALA A 57 -16.29 -17.77 2.14
CA ALA A 57 -17.13 -18.36 3.18
C ALA A 57 -18.60 -18.45 2.74
N GLU A 58 -19.16 -17.42 2.09
CA GLU A 58 -20.52 -17.44 1.54
C GLU A 58 -20.68 -18.46 0.39
N ALA A 59 -19.62 -18.68 -0.41
CA ALA A 59 -19.63 -19.64 -1.51
C ALA A 59 -19.53 -21.13 -1.07
N LYS A 60 -19.27 -21.44 0.21
CA LYS A 60 -19.16 -22.82 0.71
C LYS A 60 -20.48 -23.44 1.18
N ASP A 61 -21.57 -22.67 1.26
CA ASP A 61 -22.87 -23.15 1.77
C ASP A 61 -23.90 -23.47 0.65
N VAL A 62 -23.46 -24.07 -0.46
CA VAL A 62 -24.37 -24.51 -1.55
C VAL A 62 -24.06 -25.91 -2.13
N THR A 63 -23.49 -26.83 -1.34
CA THR A 63 -23.47 -28.25 -1.74
C THR A 63 -24.59 -29.02 -1.03
N PRO A 64 -25.72 -29.34 -1.70
CA PRO A 64 -26.56 -30.44 -1.25
C PRO A 64 -25.77 -31.75 -1.39
N ALA A 65 -25.34 -32.30 -0.26
CA ALA A 65 -24.91 -33.69 -0.20
C ALA A 65 -26.15 -34.59 -0.20
N GLU A 66 -26.26 -35.39 -1.26
CA GLU A 66 -26.93 -36.68 -1.40
C GLU A 66 -28.34 -36.89 -0.81
N GLU A 67 -29.31 -37.24 -1.68
CA GLU A 67 -29.97 -38.53 -1.51
C GLU A 67 -30.31 -39.15 -2.88
N LYS A 68 -29.43 -40.05 -3.33
CA LYS A 68 -29.79 -41.14 -4.22
C LYS A 68 -30.42 -42.23 -3.34
N ASP A 69 -31.71 -42.16 -3.05
CA ASP A 69 -32.41 -43.35 -2.55
C ASP A 69 -33.49 -43.83 -3.52
N LYS A 70 -33.36 -45.12 -3.79
CA LYS A 70 -34.29 -45.96 -4.53
C LYS A 70 -35.64 -45.98 -3.81
N VAL A 71 -36.73 -45.85 -4.57
CA VAL A 71 -37.94 -46.69 -4.45
C VAL A 71 -38.70 -46.70 -5.77
#